data_AF-A0A8J4WIV7-F1
#
_entry.id   AF-A0A8J4WIV7-F1
#
_cell.length_a   1.000
_cell.length_b   1.000
_cell.length_c   1.000
_cell.angle_alpha   90.00
_cell.angle_beta   90.00
_cell.angle_gamma   90.00
#
_symmetry.space_group_name_H-M   'P 1'
#
loop_
_entity.id
_entity.type
_entity.pdbx_description
1 polymer ?
#
loop_
_entity_poly.entity_id
_entity_poly.type
_entity_poly.pdbx_seq_one_letter_code
_entity_poly.pdbx_strand_id
1 'polypeptide(L)'
;MLHNHPCDMNAAKFEASRRPLTPEEIDDIRPWLLNSAVFFNITLHPQALRQDNEGCLQPSCTPVLEEKHCWLPRSIEYPTAQLMVTLLLWIGFTCLTWHLIIPLLTILFHYSIGRVLYSKRKQLKGAGQWAIITGSTDGIGKAFAEELASDGLNIMLISRNSEKLQAVAGELGATYNVSVRCVTADFTQADIYENVKKEIDSLPSIACLVNNVGMVNVNPEEFAFADGMCEENIQKFIACNCLSMASMTHIVLPRLIMQNSGAALINISSYSGYHPLPYVSLYAATKAFVRHLSQSLNLEVQGKNVVIQTIIPMYVATSMVSGRRGFFVVSPRSCAKASLDMLGVESLSCGHIRHAFQIWYFSLLPQYFLNLSMEGKLERAKRRMSKLK
;
A
#
# COMPACT_ATOMS: atom_id res chain seq x y z
N MET A 1 1.57 15.41 58.89
CA MET A 1 0.53 14.47 58.45
C MET A 1 0.29 14.77 56.96
N LEU A 2 0.99 14.17 55.99
CA LEU A 2 0.87 12.80 55.43
C LEU A 2 -0.61 12.46 55.14
N HIS A 3 -1.07 12.11 53.92
CA HIS A 3 -0.51 11.35 52.78
C HIS A 3 -1.05 11.90 51.43
N ASN A 4 -0.33 12.00 50.30
CA ASN A 4 0.38 11.03 49.41
C ASN A 4 -0.51 10.03 48.65
N HIS A 5 -0.52 10.11 47.30
CA HIS A 5 -0.25 9.02 46.34
C HIS A 5 -0.20 9.53 44.87
N PRO A 6 0.42 8.81 43.90
CA PRO A 6 1.59 9.32 43.17
C PRO A 6 1.50 9.27 41.62
N CYS A 7 2.04 10.26 40.92
CA CYS A 7 2.23 10.19 39.45
C CYS A 7 3.61 10.64 38.94
N ASP A 8 4.52 11.15 39.78
CA ASP A 8 5.72 11.89 39.32
C ASP A 8 7.06 11.14 39.41
N MET A 9 7.11 9.82 39.22
CA MET A 9 8.40 9.08 39.27
C MET A 9 8.88 8.42 37.97
N ASN A 10 8.17 8.54 36.86
CA ASN A 10 8.62 7.96 35.57
C ASN A 10 8.96 8.98 34.47
N ALA A 11 8.67 10.27 34.63
CA ALA A 11 9.08 11.32 33.69
C ALA A 11 10.58 11.67 33.83
N ALA A 12 11.13 11.59 35.04
CA ALA A 12 12.51 11.99 35.35
C ALA A 12 13.60 11.00 34.87
N LYS A 13 13.24 9.87 34.24
CA LYS A 13 14.20 8.89 33.69
C LYS A 13 14.30 8.85 32.16
N PHE A 14 13.50 9.65 31.44
CA PHE A 14 13.53 9.70 29.97
C PHE A 14 14.07 11.02 29.39
N GLU A 15 14.36 12.02 30.22
CA GLU A 15 14.91 13.33 29.80
C GLU A 15 16.45 13.44 29.89
N ALA A 16 17.14 12.37 30.29
CA ALA A 16 18.59 12.38 30.50
C ALA A 16 19.45 11.89 29.31
N SER A 17 18.93 11.81 28.07
CA SER A 17 19.72 11.31 26.91
C SER A 17 19.79 12.21 25.69
N ARG A 18 19.37 13.48 25.75
CA ARG A 18 19.61 14.43 24.64
C ARG A 18 20.94 15.14 24.84
N ARG A 19 22.05 14.44 24.62
CA ARG A 19 23.33 15.11 24.36
C ARG A 19 23.45 15.41 22.86
N PRO A 20 23.92 16.59 22.45
CA PRO A 20 24.34 16.80 21.07
C PRO A 20 25.47 15.80 20.73
N LEU A 21 25.41 15.24 19.52
CA LEU A 21 26.39 14.26 19.02
C LEU A 21 27.79 14.89 18.98
N THR A 22 28.81 14.10 19.32
CA THR A 22 30.21 14.56 19.23
C THR A 22 30.65 14.63 17.77
N PRO A 23 31.69 15.42 17.43
CA PRO A 23 32.25 15.47 16.07
C PRO A 23 32.66 14.11 15.51
N GLU A 24 33.08 13.16 16.37
CA GLU A 24 33.42 11.78 16.00
C GLU A 24 32.19 10.94 15.63
N GLU A 25 31.06 11.11 16.34
CA GLU A 25 29.79 10.44 16.02
C GLU A 25 29.16 10.98 14.72
N ILE A 26 29.46 12.24 14.37
CA ILE A 26 29.04 12.87 13.11
C ILE A 26 29.88 12.36 11.93
N ASP A 27 31.16 12.06 12.14
CA ASP A 27 32.04 11.47 11.13
C ASP A 27 31.63 10.02 10.77
N ASP A 28 31.08 9.27 11.73
CA ASP A 28 30.65 7.87 11.53
C ASP A 28 29.34 7.75 10.70
N ILE A 29 28.52 8.82 10.68
CA ILE A 29 27.26 8.89 9.92
C ILE A 29 27.48 9.51 8.52
N ARG A 30 28.60 10.21 8.32
CA ARG A 30 28.97 10.89 7.06
C ARG A 30 28.99 9.95 5.83
N PRO A 31 29.42 8.67 5.90
CA PRO A 31 29.37 7.76 4.76
C PRO A 31 27.93 7.39 4.31
N TRP A 32 26.97 7.39 5.23
CA TRP A 32 25.56 7.08 4.93
C TRP A 32 24.84 8.24 4.24
N LEU A 33 25.18 9.48 4.58
CA LEU A 33 24.62 10.69 3.96
C LEU A 33 25.20 10.95 2.56
N LEU A 34 26.48 10.64 2.33
CA LEU A 34 27.13 10.84 1.03
C LEU A 34 26.75 9.78 -0.03
N ASN A 35 26.34 8.58 0.37
CA ASN A 35 25.86 7.54 -0.56
C ASN A 35 24.49 7.84 -1.20
N SER A 36 23.80 8.90 -0.77
CA SER A 36 22.55 9.36 -1.38
C SER A 36 22.77 10.37 -2.53
N ALA A 37 24.03 10.77 -2.80
CA ALA A 37 24.36 11.85 -3.74
C ALA A 37 25.35 11.46 -4.86
N VAL A 38 25.71 10.17 -4.99
CA VAL A 38 26.60 9.69 -6.06
C VAL A 38 25.78 9.02 -7.16
N PHE A 39 25.08 9.81 -7.98
CA PHE A 39 24.55 9.30 -9.26
C PHE A 39 24.69 10.27 -10.44
N PHE A 40 25.32 11.43 -10.26
CA PHE A 40 25.61 12.35 -11.36
C PHE A 40 26.98 13.03 -11.17
N ASN A 41 28.02 12.45 -11.76
CA ASN A 41 29.11 13.23 -12.38
C ASN A 41 30.06 12.29 -13.15
N ILE A 42 30.04 12.41 -14.48
CA ILE A 42 31.23 12.12 -15.29
C ILE A 42 31.70 13.48 -15.79
N THR A 43 32.75 13.97 -15.14
CA THR A 43 33.46 15.20 -15.48
C THR A 43 34.48 14.91 -16.58
N LEU A 44 34.42 15.69 -17.64
CA LEU A 44 35.47 15.92 -18.63
C LEU A 44 36.79 16.37 -17.95
N HIS A 45 37.95 15.88 -18.40
CA HIS A 45 39.25 16.57 -18.28
C HIS A 45 40.24 16.01 -19.35
N PRO A 46 41.39 16.65 -19.64
CA PRO A 46 41.75 17.19 -20.93
C PRO A 46 43.19 16.79 -21.35
N GLN A 47 43.60 17.38 -22.47
CA GLN A 47 44.93 17.46 -23.11
C GLN A 47 46.22 17.20 -22.30
N ALA A 48 47.19 16.56 -22.98
CA ALA A 48 48.63 16.91 -22.98
C ALA A 48 49.29 16.31 -24.26
N LEU A 49 49.71 17.14 -25.24
CA LEU A 49 51.09 17.59 -25.53
C LEU A 49 52.07 16.52 -26.08
N ARG A 50 52.47 16.64 -27.36
CA ARG A 50 53.84 17.00 -27.79
C ARG A 50 54.02 17.11 -29.30
N GLN A 51 54.89 18.05 -29.68
CA GLN A 51 55.41 18.38 -31.01
C GLN A 51 56.29 17.26 -31.57
N ASP A 52 56.39 17.13 -32.90
CA ASP A 52 57.56 17.61 -33.66
C ASP A 52 57.55 17.19 -35.16
N ASN A 53 57.98 18.17 -35.96
CA ASN A 53 58.83 18.13 -37.16
C ASN A 53 58.40 17.57 -38.54
N GLU A 54 58.38 18.54 -39.46
CA GLU A 54 59.13 18.62 -40.72
C GLU A 54 58.82 17.70 -41.92
N GLY A 55 58.72 18.34 -43.09
CA GLY A 55 59.37 17.80 -44.29
C GLY A 55 58.54 17.70 -45.57
N CYS A 56 58.60 18.78 -46.37
CA CYS A 56 58.83 18.78 -47.82
C CYS A 56 57.83 18.19 -48.85
N LEU A 57 57.36 19.13 -49.70
CA LEU A 57 57.42 19.12 -51.17
C LEU A 57 56.54 18.13 -51.97
N GLN A 58 55.51 18.68 -52.62
CA GLN A 58 55.06 18.27 -53.97
C GLN A 58 55.84 19.09 -55.04
N PRO A 59 55.69 18.90 -56.38
CA PRO A 59 54.86 17.95 -57.18
C PRO A 59 55.61 17.29 -58.37
N SER A 60 55.01 16.29 -59.05
CA SER A 60 54.98 16.21 -60.54
C SER A 60 54.39 14.91 -61.12
N CYS A 61 53.46 15.13 -62.07
CA CYS A 61 53.21 14.47 -63.36
C CYS A 61 53.05 12.94 -63.53
N THR A 62 51.78 12.56 -63.81
CA THR A 62 51.17 11.57 -64.76
C THR A 62 52.05 10.86 -65.83
N PRO A 63 51.52 9.88 -66.62
CA PRO A 63 50.61 8.75 -66.33
C PRO A 63 51.12 7.41 -66.95
N VAL A 64 50.75 6.24 -66.42
CA VAL A 64 50.83 4.97 -67.19
C VAL A 64 49.59 4.12 -66.91
N LEU A 65 48.87 3.82 -67.99
CA LEU A 65 47.75 2.88 -68.06
C LEU A 65 48.30 1.45 -68.03
N GLU A 66 47.80 0.60 -67.13
CA GLU A 66 47.65 -0.83 -67.42
C GLU A 66 46.64 -1.51 -66.48
N GLU A 67 45.50 -1.85 -67.08
CA GLU A 67 44.62 -3.00 -66.88
C GLU A 67 44.20 -3.54 -65.50
N LYS A 68 42.87 -3.71 -65.41
CA LYS A 68 42.12 -4.80 -64.74
C LYS A 68 42.12 -4.79 -63.21
N HIS A 69 41.01 -4.33 -62.64
CA HIS A 69 40.05 -5.21 -61.97
C HIS A 69 38.78 -4.41 -61.64
N CYS A 70 37.66 -4.82 -62.22
CA CYS A 70 36.33 -4.35 -61.88
C CYS A 70 36.00 -4.84 -60.45
N TRP A 71 36.36 -4.04 -59.44
CA TRP A 71 35.81 -4.20 -58.10
C TRP A 71 34.48 -3.47 -58.05
N LEU A 72 33.39 -4.22 -58.26
CA LEU A 72 32.11 -3.88 -57.65
C LEU A 72 32.40 -3.56 -56.17
N PRO A 73 31.96 -2.41 -55.61
CA PRO A 73 32.06 -2.22 -54.18
C PRO A 73 31.22 -3.33 -53.54
N ARG A 74 31.88 -4.26 -52.84
CA ARG A 74 31.21 -5.18 -51.93
C ARG A 74 30.31 -4.33 -51.05
N SER A 75 29.04 -4.70 -50.99
CA SER A 75 28.08 -4.19 -50.01
C SER A 75 28.80 -4.06 -48.68
N ILE A 76 28.89 -2.83 -48.16
CA ILE A 76 29.39 -2.57 -46.82
C ILE A 76 28.39 -3.28 -45.89
N GLU A 77 28.75 -4.47 -45.42
CA GLU A 77 28.06 -5.10 -44.30
C GLU A 77 28.17 -4.12 -43.13
N TYR A 78 27.05 -3.71 -42.55
CA TYR A 78 27.00 -2.82 -41.40
C TYR A 78 26.87 -3.68 -40.13
N PRO A 79 27.95 -4.24 -39.57
CA PRO A 79 27.87 -5.18 -38.44
C PRO A 79 27.36 -4.43 -37.20
N THR A 80 27.66 -3.13 -37.13
CA THR A 80 27.17 -2.19 -36.13
C THR A 80 25.66 -2.03 -36.16
N ALA A 81 25.04 -1.93 -37.34
CA ALA A 81 23.58 -1.83 -37.47
C ALA A 81 22.90 -3.12 -37.00
N GLN A 82 23.44 -4.29 -37.36
CA GLN A 82 22.90 -5.58 -36.93
C GLN A 82 23.05 -5.80 -35.42
N LEU A 83 24.19 -5.40 -34.83
CA LEU A 83 24.40 -5.39 -33.39
C LEU A 83 23.42 -4.46 -32.67
N MET A 84 23.19 -3.25 -33.19
CA MET A 84 22.22 -2.29 -32.64
C MET A 84 20.79 -2.82 -32.68
N VAL A 85 20.36 -3.41 -33.80
CA VAL A 85 19.03 -4.03 -33.92
C VAL A 85 18.88 -5.18 -32.93
N THR A 86 19.88 -6.05 -32.82
CA THR A 86 19.87 -7.17 -31.88
C THR A 86 19.76 -6.67 -30.43
N LEU A 87 20.53 -5.65 -30.07
CA LEU A 87 20.47 -5.03 -28.74
C LEU A 87 19.07 -4.45 -28.45
N LEU A 88 18.48 -3.72 -29.39
CA LEU A 88 17.13 -3.15 -29.24
C LEU A 88 16.07 -4.25 -29.07
N LEU A 89 16.19 -5.36 -29.78
CA LEU A 89 15.31 -6.52 -29.61
C LEU A 89 15.45 -7.15 -28.22
N TRP A 90 16.68 -7.29 -27.72
CA TRP A 90 16.92 -7.79 -26.37
C TRP A 90 16.34 -6.87 -25.30
N ILE A 91 16.53 -5.55 -25.43
CA ILE A 91 15.91 -4.56 -24.53
C ILE A 91 14.39 -4.64 -24.60
N GLY A 92 13.83 -4.73 -25.81
CA GLY A 92 12.39 -4.90 -25.99
C GLY A 92 11.85 -6.17 -25.32
N PHE A 93 12.56 -7.29 -25.47
CA PHE A 93 12.20 -8.57 -24.87
C PHE A 93 12.32 -8.54 -23.33
N THR A 94 13.37 -7.95 -22.78
CA THR A 94 13.55 -7.82 -21.33
C THR A 94 12.49 -6.90 -20.71
N CYS A 95 12.16 -5.78 -21.37
CA CYS A 95 11.06 -4.92 -20.95
C CYS A 95 9.70 -5.64 -21.01
N LEU A 96 9.42 -6.35 -22.10
CA LEU A 96 8.19 -7.13 -22.28
C LEU A 96 8.04 -8.20 -21.20
N THR A 97 9.10 -8.97 -20.96
CA THR A 97 9.09 -10.03 -19.95
C THR A 97 8.91 -9.47 -18.54
N TRP A 98 9.65 -8.41 -18.19
CA TRP A 98 9.62 -7.81 -16.85
C TRP A 98 8.32 -7.09 -16.51
N HIS A 99 7.71 -6.36 -17.46
CA HIS A 99 6.52 -5.56 -17.19
C HIS A 99 5.20 -6.27 -17.53
N LEU A 100 5.19 -7.20 -18.49
CA LEU A 100 3.98 -7.92 -18.89
C LEU A 100 3.94 -9.34 -18.35
N ILE A 101 4.93 -10.16 -18.71
CA ILE A 101 4.83 -11.61 -18.49
C ILE A 101 5.01 -11.96 -17.02
N ILE A 102 6.08 -11.48 -16.37
CA ILE A 102 6.40 -11.81 -14.98
C ILE A 102 5.28 -11.36 -14.02
N PRO A 103 4.77 -10.11 -14.05
CA PRO A 103 3.71 -9.69 -13.14
C PRO A 103 2.40 -10.45 -13.36
N LEU A 104 2.06 -10.75 -14.62
CA LEU A 104 0.86 -11.53 -14.95
C LEU A 104 0.95 -12.95 -14.38
N LEU A 105 2.07 -13.65 -14.62
CA LEU A 105 2.33 -14.97 -14.05
C LEU A 105 2.36 -14.94 -12.52
N THR A 106 2.90 -13.87 -11.94
CA THR A 106 2.93 -13.67 -10.49
C THR A 106 1.52 -13.54 -9.91
N ILE A 107 0.65 -12.73 -10.53
CA ILE A 107 -0.77 -12.63 -10.13
C ILE A 107 -1.46 -13.99 -10.26
N LEU A 108 -1.27 -14.68 -11.38
CA LEU A 108 -1.86 -16.00 -11.59
C LEU A 108 -1.38 -17.00 -10.54
N PHE A 109 -0.07 -17.04 -10.26
CA PHE A 109 0.52 -17.90 -9.24
C PHE A 109 -0.06 -17.60 -7.86
N HIS A 110 0.01 -16.35 -7.39
CA HIS A 110 -0.46 -15.97 -6.06
C HIS A 110 -1.95 -16.31 -5.84
N TYR A 111 -2.82 -15.99 -6.79
CA TYR A 111 -4.26 -16.23 -6.65
C TYR A 111 -4.70 -17.65 -7.01
N SER A 112 -3.80 -18.53 -7.48
CA SER A 112 -4.07 -19.95 -7.73
C SER A 112 -3.35 -20.84 -6.72
N ILE A 113 -2.07 -21.13 -6.96
CA ILE A 113 -1.21 -22.04 -6.19
C ILE A 113 -0.71 -21.36 -4.91
N GLY A 114 -0.28 -20.11 -5.00
CA GLY A 114 0.30 -19.37 -3.88
C GLY A 114 -0.65 -19.27 -2.68
N ARG A 115 -1.92 -18.95 -2.89
CA ARG A 115 -2.95 -18.97 -1.84
C ARG A 115 -3.19 -20.35 -1.23
N VAL A 116 -2.97 -21.43 -1.98
CA VAL A 116 -3.15 -22.79 -1.45
C VAL A 116 -1.94 -23.19 -0.60
N LEU A 117 -0.73 -22.81 -1.02
CA LEU A 117 0.51 -23.20 -0.36
C LEU A 117 0.91 -22.31 0.82
N TYR A 118 0.71 -21.00 0.70
CA TYR A 118 1.30 -20.01 1.63
C TYR A 118 0.26 -19.27 2.48
N SER A 119 -1.03 -19.47 2.25
CA SER A 119 -2.06 -18.80 3.03
C SER A 119 -2.04 -19.24 4.49
N LYS A 120 -2.01 -18.25 5.38
CA LYS A 120 -2.05 -18.42 6.83
C LYS A 120 -3.47 -18.31 7.40
N ARG A 121 -4.50 -18.19 6.56
CA ARG A 121 -5.92 -18.07 7.00
C ARG A 121 -6.30 -19.15 8.02
N LYS A 122 -5.99 -20.42 7.71
CA LYS A 122 -6.32 -21.56 8.58
C LYS A 122 -5.61 -21.55 9.93
N GLN A 123 -4.51 -20.81 10.06
CA GLN A 123 -3.73 -20.71 11.30
C GLN A 123 -4.37 -19.73 12.30
N LEU A 124 -5.22 -18.80 11.83
CA LEU A 124 -5.84 -17.78 12.68
C LEU A 124 -6.62 -18.37 13.86
N LYS A 125 -7.37 -19.45 13.65
CA LYS A 125 -8.14 -20.10 14.72
C LYS A 125 -7.25 -20.66 15.83
N GLY A 126 -6.03 -21.10 15.49
CA GLY A 126 -5.02 -21.51 16.47
C GLY A 126 -4.28 -20.33 17.11
N ALA A 127 -4.22 -19.19 16.43
CA ALA A 127 -3.53 -17.99 16.92
C ALA A 127 -4.28 -17.28 18.05
N GLY A 128 -5.61 -17.38 18.09
CA GLY A 128 -6.42 -16.80 19.15
C GLY A 128 -7.91 -17.11 19.00
N GLN A 129 -8.70 -16.73 20.01
CA GLN A 129 -10.14 -17.00 20.00
C GLN A 129 -10.95 -15.90 19.33
N TRP A 130 -10.49 -14.65 19.38
CA TRP A 130 -11.25 -13.47 18.96
C TRP A 130 -10.64 -12.76 17.76
N ALA A 131 -11.49 -12.34 16.82
CA ALA A 131 -11.17 -11.35 15.82
C ALA A 131 -11.82 -10.01 16.16
N ILE A 132 -11.06 -8.92 16.05
CA ILE A 132 -11.53 -7.55 16.30
C ILE A 132 -11.69 -6.87 14.94
N ILE A 133 -12.87 -6.30 14.65
CA ILE A 133 -13.14 -5.62 13.38
C ILE A 133 -13.70 -4.23 13.64
N THR A 134 -13.04 -3.22 13.07
CA THR A 134 -13.54 -1.83 13.10
C THR A 134 -14.39 -1.51 11.88
N GLY A 135 -15.45 -0.72 12.05
CA GLY A 135 -16.40 -0.41 10.97
C GLY A 135 -17.15 -1.66 10.49
N SER A 136 -17.57 -2.51 11.42
CA SER A 136 -18.04 -3.88 11.17
C SER A 136 -19.54 -4.02 10.87
N THR A 137 -20.28 -2.92 10.77
CA THR A 137 -21.75 -2.94 10.64
C THR A 137 -22.27 -2.94 9.20
N ASP A 138 -21.40 -2.72 8.22
CA ASP A 138 -21.75 -2.74 6.79
C ASP A 138 -20.50 -3.01 5.93
N GLY A 139 -20.70 -3.29 4.64
CA GLY A 139 -19.67 -3.34 3.62
C GLY A 139 -18.56 -4.35 3.90
N ILE A 140 -17.31 -3.93 3.68
CA ILE A 140 -16.12 -4.79 3.79
C ILE A 140 -15.95 -5.29 5.24
N GLY A 141 -16.16 -4.43 6.23
CA GLY A 141 -16.04 -4.79 7.65
C GLY A 141 -17.02 -5.88 8.07
N LYS A 142 -18.30 -5.75 7.69
CA LYS A 142 -19.29 -6.81 7.95
C LYS A 142 -18.89 -8.12 7.28
N ALA A 143 -18.45 -8.06 6.03
CA ALA A 143 -18.00 -9.24 5.28
C ALA A 143 -16.78 -9.94 5.91
N PHE A 144 -15.83 -9.19 6.47
CA PHE A 144 -14.73 -9.78 7.25
C PHE A 144 -15.24 -10.46 8.52
N ALA A 145 -16.19 -9.84 9.22
CA ALA A 145 -16.79 -10.43 10.41
C ALA A 145 -17.52 -11.76 10.09
N GLU A 146 -18.28 -11.80 8.99
CA GLU A 146 -18.94 -13.02 8.49
C GLU A 146 -17.94 -14.13 8.14
N GLU A 147 -16.89 -13.81 7.37
CA GLU A 147 -15.89 -14.79 6.96
C GLU A 147 -15.08 -15.33 8.15
N LEU A 148 -14.66 -14.47 9.08
CA LEU A 148 -13.93 -14.88 10.29
C LEU A 148 -14.81 -15.66 11.27
N ALA A 149 -16.10 -15.32 11.38
CA ALA A 149 -17.07 -16.10 12.14
C ALA A 149 -17.26 -17.49 11.52
N SER A 150 -17.31 -17.57 10.19
CA SER A 150 -17.39 -18.86 9.47
C SER A 150 -16.14 -19.72 9.62
N ASP A 151 -14.97 -19.10 9.86
CA ASP A 151 -13.73 -19.77 10.25
C ASP A 151 -13.72 -20.18 11.74
N GLY A 152 -14.83 -19.92 12.46
CA GLY A 152 -15.07 -20.32 13.84
C GLY A 152 -14.53 -19.36 14.90
N LEU A 153 -14.09 -18.15 14.54
CA LEU A 153 -13.61 -17.16 15.51
C LEU A 153 -14.77 -16.43 16.19
N ASN A 154 -14.59 -16.12 17.47
CA ASN A 154 -15.46 -15.17 18.16
C ASN A 154 -15.19 -13.76 17.63
N ILE A 155 -16.20 -12.90 17.61
CA ILE A 155 -16.10 -11.61 16.92
C ILE A 155 -16.33 -10.45 17.89
N MET A 156 -15.36 -9.53 17.96
CA MET A 156 -15.55 -8.23 18.55
C MET A 156 -15.86 -7.22 17.44
N LEU A 157 -17.10 -6.74 17.42
CA LEU A 157 -17.60 -5.75 16.46
C LEU A 157 -17.44 -4.35 17.05
N ILE A 158 -16.75 -3.46 16.34
CA ILE A 158 -16.57 -2.06 16.76
C ILE A 158 -17.13 -1.11 15.70
N SER A 159 -18.14 -0.32 16.06
CA SER A 159 -18.75 0.67 15.17
C SER A 159 -19.54 1.71 15.98
N ARG A 160 -20.10 2.71 15.30
CA ARG A 160 -20.78 3.86 15.93
C ARG A 160 -22.23 3.63 16.27
N ASN A 161 -22.89 2.75 15.52
CA ASN A 161 -24.32 2.53 15.64
C ASN A 161 -24.56 1.23 16.41
N SER A 162 -25.01 1.37 17.66
CA SER A 162 -25.26 0.27 18.59
C SER A 162 -26.34 -0.68 18.09
N GLU A 163 -27.43 -0.16 17.52
CA GLU A 163 -28.54 -0.98 16.98
C GLU A 163 -28.06 -1.89 15.84
N LYS A 164 -27.31 -1.33 14.88
CA LYS A 164 -26.72 -2.11 13.78
C LYS A 164 -25.70 -3.13 14.29
N LEU A 165 -24.92 -2.78 15.31
CA LEU A 165 -23.99 -3.72 15.94
C LEU A 165 -24.74 -4.93 16.51
N GLN A 166 -25.81 -4.70 17.27
CA GLN A 166 -26.61 -5.77 17.86
C GLN A 166 -27.31 -6.62 16.80
N ALA A 167 -27.82 -6.01 15.73
CA ALA A 167 -28.42 -6.74 14.61
C ALA A 167 -27.40 -7.69 13.94
N VAL A 168 -26.20 -7.18 13.63
CA VAL A 168 -25.12 -8.01 13.04
C VAL A 168 -24.65 -9.07 14.04
N ALA A 169 -24.57 -8.76 15.33
CA ALA A 169 -24.17 -9.72 16.35
C ALA A 169 -25.16 -10.88 16.47
N GLY A 170 -26.46 -10.60 16.46
CA GLY A 170 -27.50 -11.63 16.45
C GLY A 170 -27.42 -12.52 15.22
N GLU A 171 -27.22 -11.93 14.04
CA GLU A 171 -27.04 -12.66 12.78
C GLU A 171 -25.82 -13.60 12.82
N LEU A 172 -24.66 -13.09 13.25
CA LEU A 172 -23.42 -13.86 13.31
C LEU A 172 -23.50 -14.99 14.35
N GLY A 173 -24.03 -14.68 15.54
CA GLY A 173 -24.18 -15.67 16.62
C GLY A 173 -25.12 -16.81 16.22
N ALA A 174 -26.26 -16.49 15.61
CA ALA A 174 -27.23 -17.49 15.15
C ALA A 174 -26.72 -18.32 13.97
N THR A 175 -26.00 -17.71 13.02
CA THR A 175 -25.56 -18.38 11.79
C THR A 175 -24.33 -19.27 12.00
N TYR A 176 -23.37 -18.80 12.80
CA TYR A 176 -22.05 -19.44 12.92
C TYR A 176 -21.79 -20.08 14.29
N ASN A 177 -22.70 -19.91 15.25
CA ASN A 177 -22.56 -20.43 16.62
C ASN A 177 -21.25 -19.96 17.30
N VAL A 178 -20.96 -18.65 17.18
CA VAL A 178 -19.79 -18.00 17.80
C VAL A 178 -20.22 -16.93 18.79
N SER A 179 -19.37 -16.63 19.76
CA SER A 179 -19.59 -15.50 20.67
C SER A 179 -19.33 -14.18 19.95
N VAL A 180 -20.22 -13.21 20.14
CA VAL A 180 -20.06 -11.86 19.58
C VAL A 180 -20.10 -10.83 20.69
N ARG A 181 -19.15 -9.88 20.68
CA ARG A 181 -19.10 -8.75 21.59
C ARG A 181 -19.19 -7.45 20.81
N CYS A 182 -20.06 -6.54 21.23
CA CYS A 182 -20.26 -5.25 20.58
C CYS A 182 -19.61 -4.13 21.40
N VAL A 183 -18.80 -3.30 20.75
CA VAL A 183 -18.22 -2.10 21.34
C VAL A 183 -18.68 -0.90 20.50
N THR A 184 -19.42 0.01 21.13
CA THR A 184 -19.86 1.24 20.45
C THR A 184 -18.77 2.29 20.58
N ALA A 185 -18.21 2.73 19.44
CA ALA A 185 -17.14 3.72 19.41
C ALA A 185 -17.19 4.57 18.13
N ASP A 186 -17.11 5.88 18.30
CA ASP A 186 -16.97 6.85 17.20
C ASP A 186 -15.52 7.26 17.00
N PHE A 187 -14.91 6.70 15.95
CA PHE A 187 -13.53 6.98 15.56
C PHE A 187 -13.30 8.40 15.01
N THR A 188 -14.32 9.24 14.96
CA THR A 188 -14.16 10.69 14.76
C THR A 188 -13.86 11.43 16.07
N GLN A 189 -14.02 10.78 17.22
CA GLN A 189 -13.74 11.30 18.56
C GLN A 189 -12.40 10.77 19.09
N ALA A 190 -11.73 11.55 19.94
CA ALA A 190 -10.39 11.22 20.45
C ALA A 190 -10.40 10.47 21.79
N ASP A 191 -11.48 10.55 22.56
CA ASP A 191 -11.62 10.05 23.93
C ASP A 191 -12.08 8.58 24.03
N ILE A 192 -12.35 7.93 22.89
CA ILE A 192 -12.89 6.57 22.85
C ILE A 192 -11.86 5.46 23.16
N TYR A 193 -10.57 5.72 22.96
CA TYR A 193 -9.55 4.66 22.87
C TYR A 193 -9.27 3.98 24.21
N GLU A 194 -9.40 4.69 25.33
CA GLU A 194 -9.21 4.09 26.66
C GLU A 194 -10.28 3.03 26.94
N ASN A 195 -11.54 3.34 26.61
CA ASN A 195 -12.65 2.39 26.77
C ASN A 195 -12.51 1.20 25.81
N VAL A 196 -12.16 1.45 24.55
CA VAL A 196 -11.91 0.38 23.56
C VAL A 196 -10.75 -0.52 24.02
N LYS A 197 -9.68 0.05 24.57
CA LYS A 197 -8.56 -0.71 25.13
C LYS A 197 -9.00 -1.62 26.27
N LYS A 198 -9.82 -1.12 27.22
CA LYS A 198 -10.35 -1.95 28.33
C LYS A 198 -11.14 -3.16 27.81
N GLU A 199 -11.99 -2.96 26.82
CA GLU A 199 -12.75 -4.05 26.18
C GLU A 199 -11.82 -5.07 25.51
N ILE A 200 -10.82 -4.61 24.77
CA ILE A 200 -9.83 -5.48 24.10
C ILE A 200 -9.00 -6.25 25.13
N ASP A 201 -8.54 -5.61 26.19
CA ASP A 201 -7.71 -6.23 27.23
C ASP A 201 -8.45 -7.37 27.94
N SER A 202 -9.77 -7.27 28.06
CA SER A 202 -10.61 -8.33 28.65
C SER A 202 -10.80 -9.56 27.75
N LEU A 203 -10.33 -9.54 26.49
CA LEU A 203 -10.34 -10.71 25.62
C LEU A 203 -9.25 -11.71 26.04
N PRO A 204 -9.50 -13.03 26.03
CA PRO A 204 -8.50 -14.02 26.41
C PRO A 204 -7.32 -14.09 25.42
N SER A 205 -7.60 -14.07 24.12
CA SER A 205 -6.59 -14.09 23.06
C SER A 205 -7.14 -13.54 21.75
N ILE A 206 -6.27 -12.91 20.96
CA ILE A 206 -6.64 -12.24 19.71
C ILE A 206 -5.98 -13.00 18.55
N ALA A 207 -6.79 -13.45 17.60
CA ALA A 207 -6.35 -14.07 16.36
C ALA A 207 -6.08 -13.03 15.27
N CYS A 208 -6.94 -12.02 15.18
CA CYS A 208 -6.89 -11.04 14.10
C CYS A 208 -7.41 -9.67 14.53
N LEU A 209 -6.74 -8.60 14.12
CA LEU A 209 -7.30 -7.25 14.06
C LEU A 209 -7.55 -6.87 12.61
N VAL A 210 -8.75 -6.41 12.27
CA VAL A 210 -9.10 -5.82 10.98
C VAL A 210 -9.40 -4.33 11.17
N ASN A 211 -8.44 -3.48 10.83
CA ASN A 211 -8.62 -2.03 10.76
C ASN A 211 -9.29 -1.66 9.44
N ASN A 212 -10.62 -1.62 9.45
CA ASN A 212 -11.43 -1.36 8.27
C ASN A 212 -12.18 -0.02 8.32
N VAL A 213 -12.44 0.54 9.51
CA VAL A 213 -13.20 1.79 9.64
C VAL A 213 -12.60 2.90 8.77
N GLY A 214 -13.47 3.67 8.14
CA GLY A 214 -13.06 4.82 7.36
C GLY A 214 -14.23 5.56 6.73
N MET A 215 -13.96 6.78 6.31
CA MET A 215 -14.89 7.69 5.66
C MET A 215 -14.27 8.23 4.38
N VAL A 216 -15.13 8.48 3.38
CA VAL A 216 -14.79 9.15 2.13
C VAL A 216 -15.72 10.34 1.96
N ASN A 217 -15.26 11.37 1.27
CA ASN A 217 -16.16 12.45 0.91
C ASN A 217 -17.11 11.93 -0.20
N VAL A 218 -18.40 11.85 0.11
CA VAL A 218 -19.40 11.24 -0.80
C VAL A 218 -19.57 12.09 -2.06
N ASN A 219 -19.33 13.40 -1.95
CA ASN A 219 -19.34 14.35 -3.05
C ASN A 219 -17.91 14.67 -3.50
N PRO A 220 -17.50 14.28 -4.71
CA PRO A 220 -16.23 14.70 -5.27
C PRO A 220 -16.30 16.21 -5.56
N GLU A 221 -15.46 16.99 -4.89
CA GLU A 221 -15.40 18.45 -5.01
C GLU A 221 -13.94 18.91 -5.03
N GLU A 222 -13.64 20.04 -5.64
CA GLU A 222 -12.30 20.60 -5.61
C GLU A 222 -11.93 20.96 -4.17
N PHE A 223 -10.79 20.49 -3.69
CA PHE A 223 -10.41 20.66 -2.28
C PHE A 223 -10.36 22.14 -1.86
N ALA A 224 -9.95 23.03 -2.77
CA ALA A 224 -9.89 24.47 -2.53
C ALA A 224 -11.27 25.13 -2.32
N PHE A 225 -12.35 24.51 -2.81
CA PHE A 225 -13.70 25.07 -2.81
C PHE A 225 -14.74 24.12 -2.19
N ALA A 226 -14.29 23.11 -1.45
CA ALA A 226 -15.17 22.15 -0.80
C ALA A 226 -15.69 22.74 0.52
N ASP A 227 -16.87 23.36 0.50
CA ASP A 227 -17.48 23.98 1.68
C ASP A 227 -17.62 23.00 2.87
N GLY A 228 -17.80 21.71 2.57
CA GLY A 228 -17.87 20.64 3.57
C GLY A 228 -16.52 20.28 4.21
N MET A 229 -15.40 20.79 3.72
CA MET A 229 -14.04 20.53 4.23
C MET A 229 -13.56 21.66 5.15
N CYS A 230 -14.42 22.09 6.08
CA CYS A 230 -13.99 22.92 7.21
C CYS A 230 -13.00 22.16 8.11
N GLU A 231 -12.28 22.89 8.97
CA GLU A 231 -11.25 22.32 9.85
C GLU A 231 -11.78 21.15 10.70
N GLU A 232 -12.98 21.29 11.28
CA GLU A 232 -13.62 20.23 12.07
C GLU A 232 -13.82 18.95 11.25
N ASN A 233 -14.30 19.05 10.01
CA ASN A 233 -14.49 17.89 9.15
C ASN A 233 -13.16 17.29 8.69
N ILE A 234 -12.14 18.12 8.42
CA ILE A 234 -10.77 17.65 8.14
C ILE A 234 -10.24 16.83 9.33
N GLN A 235 -10.38 17.35 10.54
CA GLN A 235 -9.98 16.65 11.77
C GLN A 235 -10.73 15.33 11.92
N LYS A 236 -12.05 15.29 11.71
CA LYS A 236 -12.84 14.04 11.74
C LYS A 236 -12.39 13.03 10.68
N PHE A 237 -12.04 13.48 9.47
CA PHE A 237 -11.52 12.62 8.40
C PHE A 237 -10.18 11.97 8.79
N ILE A 238 -9.26 12.78 9.29
CA ILE A 238 -7.94 12.31 9.74
C ILE A 238 -8.10 11.39 10.95
N ALA A 239 -8.95 11.75 11.91
CA ALA A 239 -9.25 10.93 13.08
C ALA A 239 -9.79 9.56 12.67
N CYS A 240 -10.82 9.54 11.81
CA CYS A 240 -11.48 8.31 11.42
C CYS A 240 -10.62 7.40 10.52
N ASN A 241 -9.77 7.96 9.64
CA ASN A 241 -9.02 7.15 8.68
C ASN A 241 -7.58 6.85 9.09
N CYS A 242 -6.92 7.80 9.77
CA CYS A 242 -5.52 7.69 10.15
C CYS A 242 -5.36 7.36 11.63
N LEU A 243 -5.89 8.20 12.52
CA LEU A 243 -5.73 8.04 13.97
C LEU A 243 -6.34 6.72 14.44
N SER A 244 -7.53 6.37 13.97
CA SER A 244 -8.19 5.11 14.32
C SER A 244 -7.30 3.89 14.05
N MET A 245 -6.73 3.80 12.85
CA MET A 245 -5.89 2.69 12.44
C MET A 245 -4.58 2.67 13.23
N ALA A 246 -3.93 3.83 13.43
CA ALA A 246 -2.72 3.94 14.21
C ALA A 246 -2.93 3.56 15.69
N SER A 247 -3.96 4.12 16.33
CA SER A 247 -4.30 3.87 17.73
C SER A 247 -4.71 2.43 17.98
N MET A 248 -5.59 1.86 17.14
CA MET A 248 -6.00 0.46 17.27
C MET A 248 -4.83 -0.50 17.07
N THR A 249 -3.95 -0.18 16.12
CA THR A 249 -2.69 -0.93 15.93
C THR A 249 -1.81 -0.85 17.16
N HIS A 250 -1.61 0.34 17.73
CA HIS A 250 -0.79 0.53 18.93
C HIS A 250 -1.37 -0.19 20.16
N ILE A 251 -2.70 -0.26 20.28
CA ILE A 251 -3.38 -1.00 21.35
C ILE A 251 -3.20 -2.52 21.20
N VAL A 252 -3.36 -3.05 19.99
CA VAL A 252 -3.48 -4.51 19.79
C VAL A 252 -2.14 -5.17 19.45
N LEU A 253 -1.28 -4.52 18.65
CA LEU A 253 -0.05 -5.12 18.13
C LEU A 253 0.89 -5.64 19.22
N PRO A 254 1.11 -4.95 20.37
CA PRO A 254 1.92 -5.49 21.45
C PRO A 254 1.38 -6.84 21.96
N ARG A 255 0.06 -7.02 22.09
CA ARG A 255 -0.53 -8.30 22.48
C ARG A 255 -0.29 -9.37 21.42
N LEU A 256 -0.44 -9.06 20.13
CA LEU A 256 -0.21 -10.04 19.06
C LEU A 256 1.23 -10.56 19.08
N ILE A 257 2.20 -9.66 19.28
CA ILE A 257 3.62 -10.02 19.39
C ILE A 257 3.86 -10.88 20.63
N MET A 258 3.34 -10.49 21.80
CA MET A 258 3.50 -11.25 23.04
C MET A 258 2.82 -12.63 23.00
N GLN A 259 1.69 -12.75 22.31
CA GLN A 259 1.02 -14.03 22.09
C GLN A 259 1.86 -14.99 21.25
N ASN A 260 2.70 -14.47 20.35
CA ASN A 260 3.64 -15.21 19.51
C ASN A 260 3.00 -16.44 18.81
N SER A 261 1.74 -16.30 18.38
CA SER A 261 0.89 -17.43 17.98
C SER A 261 0.55 -17.48 16.49
N GLY A 262 1.14 -16.60 15.68
CA GLY A 262 0.83 -16.49 14.25
C GLY A 262 -0.40 -15.61 13.97
N ALA A 263 -0.73 -14.68 14.87
CA ALA A 263 -1.86 -13.77 14.73
C ALA A 263 -1.66 -12.76 13.59
N ALA A 264 -2.75 -12.14 13.13
CA ALA A 264 -2.73 -11.22 12.01
C ALA A 264 -3.26 -9.82 12.33
N LEU A 265 -2.72 -8.82 11.64
CA LEU A 265 -3.23 -7.46 11.60
C LEU A 265 -3.47 -7.08 10.14
N ILE A 266 -4.72 -6.76 9.81
CA ILE A 266 -5.18 -6.47 8.46
C ILE A 266 -5.62 -5.01 8.39
N ASN A 267 -4.95 -4.21 7.57
CA ASN A 267 -5.23 -2.79 7.36
C ASN A 267 -5.89 -2.56 6.00
N ILE A 268 -7.07 -1.93 5.98
CA ILE A 268 -7.79 -1.62 4.74
C ILE A 268 -7.41 -0.22 4.23
N SER A 269 -6.52 -0.20 3.24
CA SER A 269 -6.16 0.98 2.47
C SER A 269 -7.12 1.13 1.26
N SER A 270 -6.60 1.58 0.11
CA SER A 270 -7.32 1.83 -1.13
C SER A 270 -6.28 2.05 -2.24
N TYR A 271 -6.62 1.73 -3.49
CA TYR A 271 -5.77 2.09 -4.63
C TYR A 271 -5.47 3.59 -4.70
N SER A 272 -6.37 4.44 -4.19
CA SER A 272 -6.14 5.88 -4.06
C SER A 272 -4.98 6.25 -3.12
N GLY A 273 -4.54 5.33 -2.25
CA GLY A 273 -3.34 5.50 -1.44
C GLY A 273 -2.04 5.18 -2.21
N TYR A 274 -2.15 4.59 -3.40
CA TYR A 274 -1.05 4.35 -4.32
C TYR A 274 -1.01 5.37 -5.46
N HIS A 275 -2.19 5.72 -5.98
CA HIS A 275 -2.34 6.66 -7.09
C HIS A 275 -3.17 7.88 -6.66
N PRO A 276 -2.65 9.11 -6.80
CA PRO A 276 -3.39 10.33 -6.46
C PRO A 276 -4.71 10.43 -7.24
N LEU A 277 -5.79 10.84 -6.57
CA LEU A 277 -7.09 11.05 -7.21
C LEU A 277 -7.59 12.47 -6.93
N PRO A 278 -7.94 13.25 -7.97
CA PRO A 278 -8.53 14.57 -7.78
C PRO A 278 -9.91 14.45 -7.14
N TYR A 279 -10.38 15.53 -6.53
CA TYR A 279 -11.70 15.65 -5.89
C TYR A 279 -11.98 14.78 -4.65
N VAL A 280 -11.07 13.85 -4.35
CA VAL A 280 -11.05 13.02 -3.12
C VAL A 280 -9.65 13.01 -2.49
N SER A 281 -8.94 14.14 -2.61
CA SER A 281 -7.52 14.29 -2.25
C SER A 281 -7.22 13.93 -0.80
N LEU A 282 -8.00 14.44 0.16
CA LEU A 282 -7.81 14.13 1.59
C LEU A 282 -8.00 12.63 1.86
N TYR A 283 -9.03 12.01 1.27
CA TYR A 283 -9.22 10.56 1.37
C TYR A 283 -8.01 9.79 0.79
N ALA A 284 -7.56 10.14 -0.41
CA ALA A 284 -6.37 9.54 -1.04
C ALA A 284 -5.13 9.65 -0.13
N ALA A 285 -4.88 10.82 0.45
CA ALA A 285 -3.78 11.05 1.39
C ALA A 285 -3.90 10.17 2.64
N THR A 286 -5.09 10.05 3.25
CA THR A 286 -5.29 9.18 4.43
C THR A 286 -5.04 7.71 4.10
N LYS A 287 -5.36 7.25 2.88
CA LYS A 287 -5.10 5.87 2.46
C LYS A 287 -3.62 5.63 2.12
N ALA A 288 -2.91 6.66 1.67
CA ALA A 288 -1.45 6.63 1.55
C ALA A 288 -0.78 6.50 2.93
N PHE A 289 -1.26 7.23 3.95
CA PHE A 289 -0.83 7.07 5.34
C PHE A 289 -1.00 5.62 5.83
N VAL A 290 -2.19 5.05 5.66
CA VAL A 290 -2.46 3.65 6.07
C VAL A 290 -1.49 2.70 5.40
N ARG A 291 -1.27 2.85 4.09
CA ARG A 291 -0.35 2.00 3.34
C ARG A 291 1.07 2.13 3.88
N HIS A 292 1.59 3.34 3.96
CA HIS A 292 2.98 3.58 4.32
C HIS A 292 3.28 3.10 5.75
N LEU A 293 2.42 3.45 6.72
CA LEU A 293 2.57 2.98 8.09
C LEU A 293 2.57 1.45 8.18
N SER A 294 1.68 0.78 7.43
CA SER A 294 1.62 -0.69 7.42
C SER A 294 2.86 -1.34 6.81
N GLN A 295 3.51 -0.70 5.84
CA GLN A 295 4.76 -1.19 5.25
C GLN A 295 5.93 -1.04 6.24
N SER A 296 6.01 0.09 6.94
CA SER A 296 7.02 0.30 7.99
C SER A 296 6.85 -0.70 9.13
N LEU A 297 5.62 -0.88 9.63
CA LEU A 297 5.32 -1.86 10.68
C LEU A 297 5.65 -3.30 10.25
N ASN A 298 5.43 -3.65 8.98
CA ASN A 298 5.82 -4.96 8.45
C ASN A 298 7.33 -5.23 8.62
N LEU A 299 8.18 -4.22 8.43
CA LEU A 299 9.63 -4.33 8.66
C LEU A 299 9.93 -4.48 10.15
N GLU A 300 9.24 -3.73 11.01
CA GLU A 300 9.44 -3.79 12.47
C GLU A 300 9.02 -5.12 13.12
N VAL A 301 8.07 -5.85 12.51
CA VAL A 301 7.58 -7.13 13.04
C VAL A 301 8.22 -8.37 12.40
N GLN A 302 9.23 -8.18 11.54
CA GLN A 302 9.99 -9.30 11.00
C GLN A 302 10.55 -10.16 12.14
N GLY A 303 10.31 -11.47 12.07
CA GLY A 303 10.71 -12.42 13.10
C GLY A 303 9.80 -12.49 14.34
N LYS A 304 8.75 -11.66 14.46
CA LYS A 304 7.87 -11.61 15.66
C LYS A 304 6.60 -12.47 15.58
N ASN A 305 6.56 -13.48 14.70
CA ASN A 305 5.42 -14.37 14.46
C ASN A 305 4.04 -13.68 14.39
N VAL A 306 3.98 -12.50 13.77
CA VAL A 306 2.75 -11.76 13.47
C VAL A 306 2.74 -11.41 11.98
N VAL A 307 1.57 -11.52 11.36
CA VAL A 307 1.38 -11.21 9.95
C VAL A 307 0.70 -9.85 9.82
N ILE A 308 1.35 -8.88 9.19
CA ILE A 308 0.70 -7.61 8.85
C ILE A 308 0.36 -7.62 7.37
N GLN A 309 -0.92 -7.53 7.03
CA GLN A 309 -1.40 -7.46 5.66
C GLN A 309 -2.13 -6.16 5.39
N THR A 310 -1.76 -5.49 4.30
CA THR A 310 -2.44 -4.29 3.81
C THR A 310 -3.27 -4.66 2.59
N ILE A 311 -4.55 -4.33 2.62
CA ILE A 311 -5.44 -4.52 1.48
C ILE A 311 -5.62 -3.19 0.75
N ILE A 312 -5.38 -3.18 -0.56
CA ILE A 312 -5.50 -2.03 -1.47
C ILE A 312 -6.62 -2.35 -2.47
N PRO A 313 -7.89 -2.29 -2.04
CA PRO A 313 -8.99 -2.59 -2.95
C PRO A 313 -9.16 -1.48 -4.00
N MET A 314 -9.71 -1.87 -5.15
CA MET A 314 -10.39 -0.96 -6.07
C MET A 314 -11.87 -0.85 -5.65
N TYR A 315 -12.80 -0.61 -6.58
CA TYR A 315 -14.21 -0.44 -6.24
C TYR A 315 -14.84 -1.72 -5.69
N VAL A 316 -15.29 -1.66 -4.44
CA VAL A 316 -16.11 -2.69 -3.79
C VAL A 316 -17.54 -2.16 -3.67
N ALA A 317 -18.54 -3.00 -3.95
CA ALA A 317 -19.96 -2.65 -3.89
C ALA A 317 -20.44 -2.50 -2.44
N THR A 318 -20.04 -1.40 -1.79
CA THR A 318 -20.51 -0.99 -0.47
C THR A 318 -21.39 0.26 -0.58
N SER A 319 -22.10 0.58 0.50
CA SER A 319 -22.85 1.84 0.63
C SER A 319 -21.98 3.07 0.36
N MET A 320 -20.68 3.01 0.69
CA MET A 320 -19.70 4.08 0.44
C MET A 320 -19.50 4.39 -1.05
N VAL A 321 -19.66 3.40 -1.94
CA VAL A 321 -19.36 3.53 -3.39
C VAL A 321 -20.63 3.71 -4.23
N SER A 322 -21.82 3.83 -3.61
CA SER A 322 -23.09 4.24 -4.22
C SER A 322 -23.43 3.55 -5.56
N GLY A 323 -23.71 2.25 -5.51
CA GLY A 323 -24.38 1.54 -6.61
C GLY A 323 -23.56 1.33 -7.89
N ARG A 324 -22.24 1.57 -7.88
CA ARG A 324 -21.38 1.24 -9.02
C ARG A 324 -21.47 -0.25 -9.36
N ARG A 325 -21.63 -0.54 -10.64
CA ARG A 325 -21.64 -1.90 -11.21
C ARG A 325 -20.60 -2.00 -12.31
N GLY A 326 -20.05 -3.19 -12.51
CA GLY A 326 -19.12 -3.46 -13.60
C GLY A 326 -18.26 -4.68 -13.30
N PHE A 327 -17.57 -5.18 -14.34
CA PHE A 327 -16.73 -6.37 -14.23
C PHE A 327 -15.67 -6.25 -13.12
N PHE A 328 -15.07 -5.07 -12.95
CA PHE A 328 -14.05 -4.82 -11.93
C PHE A 328 -14.61 -4.41 -10.56
N VAL A 329 -15.94 -4.35 -10.40
CA VAL A 329 -16.55 -4.10 -9.08
C VAL A 329 -16.76 -5.44 -8.37
N VAL A 330 -16.18 -5.56 -7.18
CA VAL A 330 -16.22 -6.79 -6.37
C VAL A 330 -17.24 -6.63 -5.24
N SER A 331 -17.90 -7.72 -4.83
CA SER A 331 -18.79 -7.67 -3.65
C SER A 331 -17.96 -7.62 -2.36
N PRO A 332 -18.50 -7.07 -1.26
CA PRO A 332 -17.79 -7.03 0.01
C PRO A 332 -17.35 -8.42 0.48
N ARG A 333 -18.24 -9.41 0.37
CA ARG A 333 -17.96 -10.81 0.71
C ARG A 333 -16.81 -11.40 -0.12
N SER A 334 -16.84 -11.24 -1.45
CA SER A 334 -15.75 -11.73 -2.30
C SER A 334 -14.43 -11.03 -2.00
N CYS A 335 -14.47 -9.74 -1.64
CA CYS A 335 -13.28 -8.98 -1.23
C CYS A 335 -12.71 -9.52 0.09
N ALA A 336 -13.53 -9.64 1.14
CA ALA A 336 -13.10 -10.14 2.44
C ALA A 336 -12.55 -11.57 2.36
N LYS A 337 -13.28 -12.47 1.67
CA LYS A 337 -12.86 -13.84 1.46
C LYS A 337 -11.51 -13.92 0.75
N ALA A 338 -11.35 -13.24 -0.38
CA ALA A 338 -10.12 -13.30 -1.16
C ALA A 338 -8.95 -12.59 -0.45
N SER A 339 -9.21 -11.54 0.33
CA SER A 339 -8.22 -10.94 1.24
C SER A 339 -7.72 -11.95 2.28
N LEU A 340 -8.62 -12.64 2.98
CA LEU A 340 -8.25 -13.66 3.96
C LEU A 340 -7.52 -14.84 3.30
N ASP A 341 -7.97 -15.30 2.14
CA ASP A 341 -7.29 -16.37 1.39
C ASP A 341 -5.86 -15.97 0.99
N MET A 342 -5.58 -14.67 0.81
CA MET A 342 -4.25 -14.14 0.52
C MET A 342 -3.41 -13.82 1.76
N LEU A 343 -3.94 -14.05 2.97
CA LEU A 343 -3.24 -13.71 4.22
C LEU A 343 -1.89 -14.43 4.31
N GLY A 344 -0.80 -13.66 4.43
CA GLY A 344 0.56 -14.21 4.51
C GLY A 344 1.19 -14.58 3.16
N VAL A 345 0.43 -14.54 2.06
CA VAL A 345 0.96 -14.73 0.69
C VAL A 345 1.65 -13.45 0.23
N GLU A 346 0.98 -12.31 0.40
CA GLU A 346 1.51 -10.98 0.13
C GLU A 346 1.20 -10.06 1.31
N SER A 347 2.19 -9.26 1.73
CA SER A 347 1.98 -8.21 2.73
C SER A 347 1.14 -7.06 2.18
N LEU A 348 1.10 -6.91 0.86
CA LEU A 348 0.34 -5.89 0.15
C LEU A 348 -0.52 -6.55 -0.94
N SER A 349 -1.81 -6.75 -0.65
CA SER A 349 -2.74 -7.43 -1.56
C SER A 349 -3.80 -6.47 -2.09
N CYS A 350 -4.31 -6.71 -3.29
CA CYS A 350 -5.43 -5.95 -3.87
C CYS A 350 -6.80 -6.46 -3.38
N GLY A 351 -6.80 -7.50 -2.53
CA GLY A 351 -7.99 -8.13 -1.96
C GLY A 351 -8.79 -9.02 -2.91
N HIS A 352 -8.58 -8.91 -4.23
CA HIS A 352 -9.23 -9.76 -5.22
C HIS A 352 -8.46 -9.78 -6.55
N ILE A 353 -8.45 -10.92 -7.26
CA ILE A 353 -7.69 -11.09 -8.51
C ILE A 353 -8.09 -10.07 -9.59
N ARG A 354 -9.39 -9.79 -9.73
CA ARG A 354 -9.92 -8.74 -10.62
C ARG A 354 -9.27 -7.36 -10.36
N HIS A 355 -9.07 -6.99 -9.10
CA HIS A 355 -8.39 -5.74 -8.76
C HIS A 355 -6.89 -5.83 -9.07
N ALA A 356 -6.25 -6.97 -8.80
CA ALA A 356 -4.83 -7.18 -9.13
C ALA A 356 -4.57 -7.02 -10.64
N PHE A 357 -5.41 -7.63 -11.49
CA PHE A 357 -5.33 -7.43 -12.95
C PHE A 357 -5.60 -5.99 -13.35
N GLN A 358 -6.57 -5.33 -12.72
CA GLN A 358 -6.89 -3.93 -13.04
C GLN A 358 -5.71 -3.00 -12.72
N ILE A 359 -5.07 -3.20 -11.56
CA ILE A 359 -3.92 -2.42 -11.12
C ILE A 359 -2.70 -2.71 -12.01
N TRP A 360 -2.44 -3.97 -12.33
CA TRP A 360 -1.41 -4.35 -13.29
C TRP A 360 -1.65 -3.70 -14.66
N TYR A 361 -2.87 -3.76 -15.19
CA TYR A 361 -3.21 -3.10 -16.45
C TYR A 361 -2.97 -1.58 -16.40
N PHE A 362 -3.33 -0.92 -15.29
CA PHE A 362 -3.06 0.50 -15.11
C PHE A 362 -1.57 0.82 -15.01
N SER A 363 -0.74 -0.11 -14.52
CA SER A 363 0.72 0.08 -14.47
C SER A 363 1.39 0.08 -15.85
N LEU A 364 0.71 -0.43 -16.88
CA LEU A 364 1.19 -0.44 -18.26
C LEU A 364 0.90 0.87 -19.01
N LEU A 365 -0.04 1.66 -18.51
CA LEU A 365 -0.43 2.91 -19.14
C LEU A 365 0.53 4.03 -18.72
N PRO A 366 1.01 4.87 -19.65
CA PRO A 366 1.73 6.08 -19.28
C PRO A 366 0.88 6.92 -18.32
N GLN A 367 1.50 7.44 -17.26
CA GLN A 367 0.81 8.09 -16.15
C GLN A 367 -0.11 9.24 -16.60
N TYR A 368 0.29 9.97 -17.66
CA TYR A 368 -0.53 11.01 -18.28
C TYR A 368 -1.92 10.50 -18.72
N PHE A 369 -1.98 9.36 -19.43
CA PHE A 369 -3.25 8.79 -19.88
C PHE A 369 -4.09 8.24 -18.74
N LEU A 370 -3.45 7.63 -17.74
CA LEU A 370 -4.14 7.16 -16.55
C LEU A 370 -4.79 8.32 -15.79
N ASN A 371 -4.04 9.41 -15.57
CA ASN A 371 -4.51 10.62 -14.92
C ASN A 371 -5.72 11.21 -15.67
N LEU A 372 -5.61 11.40 -17.00
CA LEU A 372 -6.71 11.91 -17.83
C LEU A 372 -7.96 11.02 -17.73
N SER A 373 -7.80 9.70 -17.76
CA SER A 373 -8.91 8.74 -17.66
C SER A 373 -9.60 8.81 -16.28
N MET A 374 -8.81 8.89 -15.21
CA MET A 374 -9.30 8.95 -13.84
C MET A 374 -9.96 10.29 -13.53
N GLU A 375 -9.33 11.39 -13.93
CA GLU A 375 -9.88 12.74 -13.82
C GLU A 375 -11.21 12.86 -14.56
N GLY A 376 -11.28 12.43 -15.82
CA GLY A 376 -12.52 12.47 -16.60
C GLY A 376 -13.65 11.61 -16.00
N LYS A 377 -13.34 10.52 -15.29
CA LYS A 377 -14.34 9.73 -14.54
C LYS A 377 -14.83 10.48 -13.30
N LEU A 378 -13.93 11.10 -12.55
CA LEU A 378 -14.26 11.82 -11.33
C LEU A 378 -14.98 13.14 -11.62
N GLU A 379 -14.61 13.86 -12.67
CA GLU A 379 -15.33 15.03 -13.18
C GLU A 379 -16.78 14.69 -13.55
N ARG A 380 -16.99 13.57 -14.25
CA ARG A 380 -18.35 13.09 -14.54
C ARG A 380 -19.12 12.74 -13.27
N ALA A 381 -18.46 12.19 -12.25
CA ALA A 381 -19.09 11.88 -10.97
C ALA A 381 -19.47 13.18 -10.22
N LYS A 382 -18.56 14.15 -10.12
CA LYS A 382 -18.79 15.49 -9.57
C LYS A 382 -20.00 16.16 -10.23
N ARG A 383 -20.05 16.20 -11.58
CA ARG A 383 -21.17 16.78 -12.34
C ARG A 383 -22.50 16.05 -12.16
N ARG A 384 -22.49 14.75 -11.88
CA ARG A 384 -23.73 13.99 -11.59
C ARG A 384 -24.25 14.32 -10.22
N MET A 385 -23.37 14.38 -9.22
CA MET A 385 -23.74 14.71 -7.85
C MET A 385 -24.19 16.17 -7.72
N SER A 386 -23.57 17.10 -8.45
CA SER A 386 -24.00 18.51 -8.46
C SER A 386 -25.39 18.73 -9.07
N LYS A 387 -25.92 17.78 -9.85
CA LYS A 387 -27.29 17.82 -10.38
C LYS A 387 -28.34 17.23 -9.44
N LEU A 388 -27.90 16.53 -8.40
CA LEU A 388 -28.76 15.91 -7.38
C LEU A 388 -28.92 16.79 -6.13
N LYS A 389 -28.08 17.82 -5.99
CA LYS A 389 -28.27 18.95 -5.07
C LYS A 389 -29.16 19.98 -5.76
#